data_AF-A0A0N4VQZ6-F1
#
_entry.id   AF-A0A0N4VQZ6-F1
#
_cell.length_a   1.000
_cell.length_b   1.000
_cell.length_c   1.000
_cell.angle_alpha   90.00
_cell.angle_beta   90.00
_cell.angle_gamma   90.00
#
_symmetry.space_group_name_H-M   'P 1'
#
loop_
_entity.id
_entity.type
_entity.pdbx_description
1 polymer ?
#
loop_
_entity_poly.entity_id
_entity_poly.type
_entity_poly.pdbx_seq_one_letter_code
_entity_poly.pdbx_strand_id
1 'polypeptide(L)'
;MMKKLLDEKRCSYCYRLVLSLLNVTILTLGLTVIGLTLWLWFDKKVEIDLRSNLLVEYNNNIDMDETKAKIRTWAKWSSFIALLIGLTTVLLGFLGIVGGIRENRRLISWYLILVTLCLFFEMSIEAVIYCYKPMIKHEVKEYVRLAERIQMLPDMDVLKYRVKLFKY
;
A
#
# COMPACT_ATOMS: atom_id res chain seq x y z
N MET A 1 -15.98 35.72 33.66
CA MET A 1 -16.87 34.86 32.85
C MET A 1 -16.58 34.95 31.35
N MET A 2 -16.50 36.15 30.76
CA MET A 2 -16.25 36.36 29.33
C MET A 2 -14.88 35.83 28.82
N LYS A 3 -13.80 35.92 29.62
CA LYS A 3 -12.49 35.33 29.28
C LYS A 3 -12.55 33.80 29.13
N LYS A 4 -13.21 33.09 30.07
CA LYS A 4 -13.38 31.62 30.01
C LYS A 4 -14.07 31.16 28.73
N LEU A 5 -15.12 31.87 28.30
CA LEU A 5 -15.84 31.56 27.06
C LEU A 5 -14.99 31.82 25.79
N LEU A 6 -14.12 32.84 25.84
CA LEU A 6 -13.16 33.15 24.76
C LEU A 6 -12.03 32.12 24.69
N ASP A 7 -11.58 31.60 25.83
CA ASP A 7 -10.54 30.58 25.91
C ASP A 7 -11.06 29.20 25.44
N GLU A 8 -12.30 28.84 25.79
CA GLU A 8 -12.95 27.62 25.27
C GLU A 8 -13.15 27.66 23.75
N LYS A 9 -13.60 28.80 23.19
CA LYS A 9 -13.78 28.94 21.75
C LYS A 9 -12.45 28.87 20.99
N ARG A 10 -11.39 29.48 21.53
CA ARG A 10 -10.04 29.42 20.94
C ARG A 10 -9.46 28.01 20.98
N CYS A 11 -9.61 27.30 22.10
CA CYS A 11 -9.22 25.88 22.18
C CYS A 11 -10.01 25.04 21.17
N SER A 12 -11.31 25.30 21.02
CA SER A 12 -12.13 24.56 20.05
C SER A 12 -11.75 24.82 18.60
N TYR A 13 -11.27 26.01 18.28
CA TYR A 13 -10.81 26.34 16.93
C TYR A 13 -9.44 25.72 16.64
N CYS A 14 -8.53 25.74 17.62
CA CYS A 14 -7.16 25.22 17.48
C CYS A 14 -7.13 23.73 17.14
N TYR A 15 -7.88 22.88 17.87
CA TYR A 15 -7.88 21.44 17.57
C TYR A 15 -8.49 21.12 16.19
N ARG A 16 -9.49 21.89 15.75
CA ARG A 16 -10.12 21.72 14.43
C ARG A 16 -9.18 22.12 13.30
N LEU A 17 -8.42 23.19 13.50
CA LEU A 17 -7.39 23.63 12.56
C LEU A 17 -6.31 22.55 12.43
N VAL A 18 -5.80 22.03 13.55
CA VAL A 18 -4.82 20.93 13.55
C VAL A 18 -5.38 19.69 12.86
N LEU A 19 -6.61 19.29 13.17
CA LEU A 19 -7.26 18.15 12.51
C LEU A 19 -7.42 18.35 11.00
N SER A 20 -7.77 19.56 10.56
CA SER A 20 -7.89 19.90 9.14
C SER A 20 -6.53 19.81 8.45
N LEU A 21 -5.46 20.35 9.06
CA LEU A 21 -4.10 20.28 8.51
C LEU A 21 -3.59 18.84 8.41
N LEU A 22 -3.81 18.01 9.42
CA LEU A 22 -3.47 16.58 9.37
C LEU A 22 -4.23 15.87 8.24
N ASN A 23 -5.50 16.20 8.04
CA ASN A 23 -6.28 15.63 6.94
C ASN A 23 -5.84 16.10 5.56
N VAL A 24 -5.32 17.33 5.44
CA VAL A 24 -4.65 17.79 4.22
C VAL A 24 -3.42 16.93 3.93
N THR A 25 -2.62 16.58 4.94
CA THR A 25 -1.46 15.69 4.72
C THR A 25 -1.87 14.28 4.30
N ILE A 26 -2.95 13.74 4.86
CA ILE A 26 -3.48 12.42 4.46
C ILE A 26 -3.99 12.49 3.02
N LEU A 27 -4.69 13.57 2.64
CA LEU A 27 -5.19 13.77 1.29
C LEU A 27 -4.06 13.87 0.26
N THR A 28 -3.01 14.63 0.56
CA THR A 28 -1.87 14.74 -0.36
C THR A 28 -1.12 13.43 -0.49
N LEU A 29 -0.96 12.67 0.59
CA LEU A 29 -0.41 11.31 0.54
C LEU A 29 -1.26 10.40 -0.37
N GLY A 30 -2.58 10.39 -0.21
CA GLY A 30 -3.46 9.62 -1.09
C GLY A 30 -3.33 10.01 -2.57
N LEU A 31 -3.25 11.32 -2.87
CA LEU A 31 -3.02 11.81 -4.23
C LEU A 31 -1.66 11.38 -4.79
N THR A 32 -0.60 11.36 -3.98
CA THR A 32 0.70 10.87 -4.43
C THR A 32 0.67 9.38 -4.76
N VAL A 33 -0.03 8.55 -3.96
CA VAL A 33 -0.19 7.11 -4.23
C VAL A 33 -0.95 6.88 -5.52
N ILE A 34 -2.06 7.59 -5.75
CA ILE A 34 -2.82 7.52 -7.01
C ILE A 34 -1.94 7.96 -8.18
N GLY A 35 -1.22 9.08 -8.04
CA GLY A 35 -0.33 9.61 -9.07
C GLY A 35 0.76 8.62 -9.46
N LEU A 36 1.44 8.02 -8.47
CA LEU A 36 2.46 6.98 -8.70
C LEU A 36 1.86 5.71 -9.33
N THR A 37 0.67 5.30 -8.89
CA THR A 37 -0.01 4.11 -9.41
C THR A 37 -0.44 4.31 -10.87
N LEU A 38 -1.01 5.47 -11.20
CA LEU A 38 -1.38 5.82 -12.58
C LEU A 38 -0.14 6.01 -13.45
N TRP A 39 0.92 6.62 -12.93
CA TRP A 39 2.19 6.74 -13.63
C TRP A 39 2.72 5.35 -14.02
N LEU A 40 2.79 4.42 -13.06
CA LEU A 40 3.22 3.04 -13.29
C LEU A 40 2.33 2.32 -14.32
N TRP A 41 1.03 2.64 -14.35
CA TRP A 41 0.09 2.03 -15.28
C TRP A 41 0.23 2.56 -16.72
N PHE A 42 0.53 3.85 -16.89
CA PHE A 42 0.67 4.48 -18.20
C PHE A 42 2.09 4.41 -18.79
N ASP A 43 3.10 4.07 -17.98
CA ASP A 43 4.47 3.97 -18.48
C ASP A 43 4.66 2.71 -19.33
N LYS A 44 4.67 2.92 -20.65
CA LYS A 44 4.94 1.88 -21.66
C LYS A 44 6.28 1.17 -21.42
N LYS A 45 7.27 1.84 -20.80
CA LYS A 45 8.56 1.20 -20.47
C LYS A 45 8.39 0.13 -19.40
N VAL A 46 7.56 0.36 -18.39
CA VAL A 46 7.29 -0.63 -17.33
C VAL A 46 6.59 -1.84 -17.91
N GLU A 47 5.63 -1.64 -18.82
CA GLU A 47 4.98 -2.76 -19.51
C GLU A 47 5.99 -3.55 -20.36
N ILE A 48 6.85 -2.86 -21.13
CA ILE A 48 7.87 -3.52 -21.96
C ILE A 48 8.91 -4.25 -21.11
N ASP A 49 9.35 -3.69 -19.99
CA ASP A 49 10.39 -4.27 -19.13
C ASP A 49 9.84 -5.43 -18.26
N LEU A 50 8.57 -5.35 -17.85
CA LEU A 50 7.85 -6.46 -17.24
C LEU A 50 7.62 -7.59 -18.26
N ARG A 51 7.31 -7.25 -19.51
CA ARG A 51 7.16 -8.22 -20.60
C ARG A 51 8.51 -8.83 -21.01
N SER A 52 9.58 -8.05 -21.19
CA SER A 52 10.86 -8.56 -21.67
C SER A 52 11.59 -9.43 -20.63
N ASN A 53 11.47 -9.13 -19.33
CA ASN A 53 12.16 -9.88 -18.28
C ASN A 53 11.34 -11.04 -17.69
N LEU A 54 10.00 -11.01 -17.71
CA LEU A 54 9.16 -12.16 -17.29
C LEU A 54 8.63 -12.98 -18.49
N LEU A 55 8.59 -12.42 -19.69
CA LEU A 55 8.12 -13.07 -20.93
C LEU A 55 9.24 -13.18 -21.98
N VAL A 56 10.18 -14.08 -21.74
CA VAL A 56 10.55 -14.95 -22.86
C VAL A 56 9.26 -15.71 -23.22
N GLU A 57 8.61 -15.24 -24.29
CA GLU A 57 7.24 -15.60 -24.70
C GLU A 57 7.18 -16.92 -25.50
N TYR A 58 8.27 -17.70 -25.54
CA TYR A 58 8.24 -18.98 -26.24
C TYR A 58 9.27 -19.95 -25.67
N ASN A 59 8.81 -20.79 -24.73
CA ASN A 59 9.38 -22.11 -24.52
C ASN A 59 8.18 -23.05 -24.58
N ASN A 60 8.21 -24.11 -25.40
CA ASN A 60 7.08 -24.98 -25.77
C ASN A 60 6.44 -25.79 -24.59
N ASN A 61 6.52 -25.30 -23.36
CA ASN A 61 6.04 -25.94 -22.15
C ASN A 61 4.81 -25.21 -21.60
N ILE A 62 3.65 -25.86 -21.73
CA ILE A 62 2.32 -25.37 -21.34
C ILE A 62 2.27 -24.95 -19.85
N ASP A 63 2.98 -25.66 -18.97
CA ASP A 63 3.03 -25.38 -17.53
C ASP A 63 3.72 -24.04 -17.18
N MET A 64 4.67 -23.62 -18.02
CA MET A 64 5.42 -22.38 -17.80
C MET A 64 4.60 -21.16 -18.24
N ASP A 65 3.82 -21.29 -19.31
CA ASP A 65 2.92 -20.25 -19.79
C ASP A 65 1.76 -20.01 -18.82
N GLU A 66 1.19 -21.06 -18.21
CA GLU A 66 0.14 -20.93 -17.21
C GLU A 66 0.63 -20.18 -15.96
N THR A 67 1.87 -20.48 -15.52
CA THR A 67 2.49 -19.82 -14.37
C THR A 67 2.78 -18.34 -14.64
N LYS A 68 3.25 -18.00 -15.86
CA LYS A 68 3.46 -16.61 -16.29
C LYS A 68 2.16 -15.82 -16.40
N ALA A 69 1.09 -16.44 -16.91
CA ALA A 69 -0.23 -15.83 -16.98
C ALA A 69 -0.78 -15.48 -15.59
N LYS A 70 -0.56 -16.35 -14.60
CA LYS A 70 -0.91 -16.09 -13.19
C LYS A 70 -0.17 -14.85 -12.66
N ILE A 71 1.15 -14.76 -12.84
CA ILE A 71 1.96 -13.62 -12.36
C ILE A 71 1.48 -12.29 -12.99
N ARG A 72 1.22 -12.28 -14.31
CA ARG A 72 0.68 -11.10 -15.01
C ARG A 72 -0.67 -10.66 -14.43
N THR A 73 -1.52 -11.64 -14.13
CA THR A 73 -2.83 -11.40 -13.52
C THR A 73 -2.67 -10.77 -12.14
N TRP A 74 -1.81 -11.34 -11.27
CA TRP A 74 -1.55 -10.80 -9.93
C TRP A 74 -0.94 -9.40 -9.95
N ALA A 75 -0.01 -9.12 -10.86
CA ALA A 75 0.57 -7.78 -11.01
C ALA A 75 -0.51 -6.74 -11.37
N LYS A 76 -1.41 -7.08 -12.30
CA LYS A 76 -2.55 -6.23 -12.67
C LYS A 76 -3.49 -5.97 -11.49
N TRP A 77 -3.82 -7.00 -10.73
CA TRP A 77 -4.67 -6.86 -9.54
C TRP A 77 -4.01 -6.03 -8.44
N SER A 78 -2.69 -6.18 -8.23
CA SER A 78 -1.94 -5.39 -7.25
C SER A 78 -2.02 -3.88 -7.54
N SER A 79 -1.86 -3.47 -8.80
CA SER A 79 -1.99 -2.06 -9.17
C SER A 79 -3.41 -1.53 -8.98
N PHE A 80 -4.43 -2.37 -9.23
CA PHE A 80 -5.83 -1.99 -9.00
C PHE A 80 -6.13 -1.80 -7.51
N ILE A 81 -5.60 -2.67 -6.65
CA ILE A 81 -5.74 -2.56 -5.20
C ILE A 81 -5.03 -1.30 -4.68
N ALA A 82 -3.82 -0.99 -5.17
CA ALA A 82 -3.11 0.23 -4.81
C ALA A 82 -3.89 1.50 -5.18
N LEU A 83 -4.55 1.49 -6.35
CA LEU A 83 -5.42 2.58 -6.79
C LEU A 83 -6.64 2.74 -5.87
N LEU A 84 -7.28 1.63 -5.49
CA LEU A 84 -8.41 1.62 -4.56
C LEU A 84 -8.04 2.20 -3.20
N ILE A 85 -6.91 1.76 -2.62
CA ILE A 85 -6.41 2.27 -1.35
C ILE A 85 -6.18 3.78 -1.44
N GLY A 86 -5.47 4.24 -2.47
CA GLY A 86 -5.23 5.66 -2.68
C GLY A 86 -6.52 6.48 -2.78
N LEU A 87 -7.52 5.97 -3.51
CA LEU A 87 -8.83 6.62 -3.63
C LEU A 87 -9.55 6.69 -2.28
N THR A 88 -9.56 5.62 -1.50
CA THR A 88 -10.14 5.60 -0.15
C THR A 88 -9.44 6.60 0.77
N THR A 89 -8.10 6.69 0.73
CA THR A 89 -7.33 7.67 1.53
C THR A 89 -7.66 9.11 1.14
N VAL A 90 -7.81 9.42 -0.15
CA VAL A 90 -8.24 10.75 -0.62
C VAL A 90 -9.64 11.08 -0.13
N LEU A 91 -10.58 10.13 -0.23
CA LEU A 91 -11.95 10.31 0.27
C LEU A 91 -11.99 10.56 1.78
N LEU A 92 -11.23 9.79 2.55
CA LEU A 92 -11.10 9.98 4.00
C LEU A 92 -10.50 11.35 4.34
N GLY A 93 -9.41 11.74 3.68
CA GLY A 93 -8.80 13.06 3.86
C GLY A 93 -9.76 14.20 3.52
N PHE A 94 -10.52 14.08 2.42
CA PHE A 94 -11.52 15.08 2.02
C PHE A 94 -12.66 15.20 3.04
N LEU A 95 -13.21 14.07 3.50
CA LEU A 95 -14.24 14.04 4.54
C LEU A 95 -13.73 14.65 5.86
N GLY A 96 -12.46 14.41 6.20
CA GLY A 96 -11.83 15.00 7.38
C GLY A 96 -11.68 16.52 7.30
N ILE A 97 -11.29 17.06 6.15
CA ILE A 97 -11.22 18.52 5.92
C ILE A 97 -12.62 19.14 6.02
N VAL A 98 -13.62 18.56 5.34
CA VAL A 98 -15.00 19.05 5.38
C VAL A 98 -15.58 18.99 6.80
N GLY A 99 -15.29 17.93 7.55
CA GLY A 99 -15.67 17.78 8.96
C GLY A 99 -15.01 18.80 9.89
N GLY A 100 -13.76 19.15 9.63
CA GLY A 100 -13.05 20.21 10.35
C GLY A 100 -13.62 21.61 10.10
N ILE A 101 -14.01 21.89 8.86
CA ILE A 101 -14.49 23.22 8.43
C ILE A 101 -15.97 23.46 8.76
N ARG A 102 -16.87 22.47 8.54
CA ARG A 102 -18.32 22.68 8.63
C ARG A 102 -18.89 22.73 10.05
N GLU A 103 -18.05 22.68 11.08
CA GLU A 103 -18.44 22.66 12.51
C GLU A 103 -19.53 21.63 12.88
N ASN A 104 -19.79 20.65 12.01
CA ASN A 104 -20.86 19.69 12.20
C ASN A 104 -20.35 18.55 13.08
N ARG A 105 -20.70 18.63 14.37
CA ARG A 105 -20.34 17.63 15.40
C ARG A 105 -20.73 16.20 15.01
N ARG A 106 -21.80 15.99 14.25
CA ARG A 106 -22.19 14.64 13.83
C ARG A 106 -21.27 14.10 12.74
N LEU A 107 -20.88 14.95 11.80
CA LEU A 107 -20.04 14.57 10.67
C LEU A 107 -18.61 14.24 11.11
N ILE A 108 -18.04 15.05 12.02
CA ILE A 108 -16.71 14.78 12.59
C ILE A 108 -16.69 13.51 13.43
N SER A 109 -17.76 13.21 14.20
CA SER A 109 -17.86 11.96 14.96
C SER A 109 -17.93 10.74 14.06
N TRP A 110 -18.77 10.75 13.02
CA TRP A 110 -18.85 9.66 12.04
C TRP A 110 -17.53 9.44 11.32
N TYR A 111 -16.86 10.52 10.92
CA TYR A 111 -15.54 10.47 10.31
C TYR A 111 -14.50 9.82 11.25
N LEU A 112 -14.47 10.20 12.53
CA LEU A 112 -13.53 9.62 13.50
C LEU A 112 -13.79 8.13 13.73
N ILE A 113 -15.06 7.70 13.77
CA ILE A 113 -15.42 6.29 13.89
C ILE A 113 -14.92 5.51 12.67
N LEU A 114 -15.16 6.02 11.46
CA LEU A 114 -14.72 5.38 10.22
C LEU A 114 -13.20 5.26 10.15
N VAL A 115 -12.46 6.33 10.45
CA VAL A 115 -11.00 6.31 10.48
C VAL A 115 -10.47 5.32 11.52
N THR A 116 -11.07 5.28 12.71
CA THR A 116 -10.68 4.33 13.77
C THR A 116 -10.89 2.89 13.32
N LEU A 117 -12.03 2.58 12.68
CA LEU A 117 -12.29 1.24 12.14
C LEU A 117 -11.29 0.87 11.04
N CYS A 118 -10.99 1.78 10.12
CA CYS A 118 -9.98 1.56 9.09
C CYS A 118 -8.60 1.24 9.70
N LEU A 119 -8.20 1.96 10.75
CA LEU A 119 -6.94 1.70 11.46
C LEU A 119 -6.93 0.32 12.11
N PHE A 120 -8.04 -0.12 12.73
CA PHE A 120 -8.12 -1.48 13.27
C PHE A 120 -7.95 -2.56 12.19
N PHE A 121 -8.54 -2.37 11.01
CA PHE A 121 -8.36 -3.28 9.88
C PHE A 121 -6.91 -3.27 9.37
N GLU A 122 -6.30 -2.10 9.24
CA GLU A 122 -4.91 -1.96 8.80
C GLU A 122 -3.94 -2.65 9.76
N MET A 123 -4.09 -2.42 11.07
CA MET A 123 -3.31 -3.10 12.11
C MET A 123 -3.52 -4.61 12.11
N SER A 124 -4.74 -5.09 11.81
CA SER A 124 -5.04 -6.52 11.72
C SER A 124 -4.31 -7.17 10.53
N ILE A 125 -4.28 -6.51 9.37
CA ILE A 125 -3.57 -6.98 8.18
C ILE A 125 -2.07 -7.00 8.44
N GLU A 126 -1.50 -5.95 9.02
CA GLU A 126 -0.08 -5.87 9.34
C GLU A 126 0.34 -6.95 10.34
N ALA A 127 -0.47 -7.21 11.37
CA ALA A 127 -0.23 -8.27 12.34
C ALA A 127 -0.22 -9.67 11.68
N VAL A 128 -1.15 -9.93 10.76
CA VAL A 128 -1.15 -11.18 9.98
C VAL A 128 0.14 -11.30 9.18
N ILE A 129 0.51 -10.27 8.42
CA ILE A 129 1.76 -10.27 7.62
C ILE A 129 2.97 -10.53 8.52
N TYR A 130 3.04 -9.90 9.69
CA TYR A 130 4.12 -10.08 10.65
C TYR A 130 4.22 -11.52 11.16
N CYS A 131 3.09 -12.15 11.50
CA CYS A 131 3.03 -13.55 11.95
C CYS A 131 3.45 -14.55 10.87
N TYR A 132 3.12 -14.30 9.60
CA TYR A 132 3.50 -15.18 8.49
C TYR A 132 4.92 -14.92 7.96
N LYS A 133 5.51 -13.75 8.25
CA LYS A 133 6.89 -13.39 7.88
C LYS A 133 7.94 -14.46 8.25
N PRO A 134 7.98 -15.04 9.48
CA PRO A 134 8.95 -16.08 9.81
C PRO A 134 8.76 -17.37 9.00
N MET A 135 7.51 -17.77 8.74
CA MET A 135 7.19 -18.96 7.93
C MET A 135 7.67 -18.77 6.48
N ILE A 136 7.36 -17.63 5.87
CA ILE A 136 7.81 -17.29 4.51
C ILE A 136 9.34 -17.22 4.45
N LYS A 137 10.00 -16.66 5.49
CA LYS A 137 11.47 -16.62 5.56
C LYS A 137 12.10 -18.01 5.63
N HIS A 138 11.44 -18.99 6.25
CA HIS A 138 11.92 -20.36 6.31
C HIS A 138 11.81 -21.04 4.94
N GLU A 139 10.63 -21.00 4.33
CA GLU A 139 10.33 -21.54 3.01
C GLU A 139 11.28 -20.99 1.93
N VAL A 140 11.49 -19.67 1.89
CA VAL A 140 12.40 -19.04 0.91
C VAL A 140 13.85 -19.48 1.13
N LYS A 141 14.30 -19.65 2.38
CA LYS A 141 15.67 -20.13 2.67
C LYS A 141 15.84 -21.58 2.24
N GLU A 142 14.82 -22.40 2.44
CA GLU A 142 14.84 -23.81 2.05
C GLU A 142 14.83 -23.96 0.53
N TYR A 143 13.98 -23.19 -0.16
CA TYR A 143 13.95 -23.11 -1.62
C TYR A 143 15.31 -22.69 -2.21
N VAL A 144 15.96 -21.65 -1.66
CA VAL A 144 17.29 -21.21 -2.12
C VAL A 144 18.35 -22.30 -1.92
N ARG A 145 18.33 -23.04 -0.80
CA ARG A 145 19.25 -24.17 -0.56
C ARG A 145 19.01 -25.33 -1.52
N LEU A 146 17.75 -25.60 -1.88
CA LEU A 146 17.40 -26.62 -2.86
C LEU A 146 17.83 -26.21 -4.27
N ALA A 147 17.61 -24.95 -4.66
CA ALA A 147 18.07 -24.42 -5.95
C ALA A 147 19.60 -24.46 -6.09
N GLU A 148 20.34 -24.14 -5.03
CA GLU A 148 21.81 -24.26 -4.99
C GLU A 148 22.28 -25.72 -5.13
N ARG A 149 21.53 -26.68 -4.57
CA ARG A 149 21.82 -28.11 -4.67
C ARG A 149 21.57 -28.69 -6.07
N ILE A 150 20.58 -28.16 -6.81
CA ILE A 150 20.11 -28.74 -8.08
C ILE A 150 20.81 -28.12 -9.31
N GLN A 151 21.75 -27.16 -9.14
CA GLN A 151 22.47 -26.52 -10.25
C GLN A 151 21.56 -25.95 -11.36
N MET A 152 20.37 -25.42 -11.02
CA MET A 152 19.56 -24.65 -11.99
C MET A 152 20.10 -23.22 -12.08
N LEU A 153 20.86 -22.98 -13.15
CA LEU A 153 21.95 -22.01 -13.21
C LEU A 153 21.73 -20.66 -13.97
N PRO A 154 20.52 -20.06 -14.06
CA PRO A 154 20.49 -18.63 -14.42
C PRO A 154 19.73 -17.69 -13.45
N ASP A 155 18.85 -18.19 -12.58
CA ASP A 155 18.02 -17.33 -11.70
C ASP A 155 18.57 -17.16 -10.27
N MET A 156 19.65 -17.87 -9.93
CA MET A 156 20.17 -17.93 -8.55
C MET A 156 20.80 -16.60 -8.09
N ASP A 157 21.43 -15.85 -8.99
CA ASP A 157 22.20 -14.65 -8.63
C ASP A 157 21.28 -13.48 -8.24
N VAL A 158 20.12 -13.37 -8.90
CA VAL A 158 19.11 -12.33 -8.60
C VAL A 158 18.47 -12.56 -7.21
N LEU A 159 18.31 -13.83 -6.81
CA LEU A 159 17.77 -14.20 -5.50
C LEU A 159 18.82 -14.06 -4.39
N LYS A 160 20.08 -14.41 -4.65
CA LYS A 160 21.20 -14.21 -3.69
C LYS A 160 21.35 -12.73 -3.32
N TYR A 161 21.16 -11.81 -4.27
CA TYR A 161 21.21 -10.38 -4.02
C TYR A 161 20.05 -9.89 -3.13
N ARG A 162 18.81 -10.33 -3.40
CA ARG A 162 17.64 -9.93 -2.59
C ARG A 162 17.65 -10.51 -1.17
N VAL A 163 18.12 -11.74 -0.98
CA VAL A 163 18.22 -12.36 0.36
C VAL A 163 19.28 -11.67 1.23
N LYS A 164 20.35 -11.14 0.63
CA LYS A 164 21.35 -10.34 1.36
C LYS A 164 20.77 -9.01 1.87
N LEU A 165 19.79 -8.44 1.16
CA LEU A 165 19.08 -7.21 1.51
C LEU A 165 18.11 -7.37 2.69
N PHE A 166 17.53 -8.56 2.89
CA PHE A 166 16.66 -8.87 4.05
C PHE A 166 17.42 -9.15 5.36
N LYS A 167 18.76 -9.06 5.33
CA LYS A 167 19.64 -9.34 6.46
C LYS A 167 20.08 -8.09 7.23
N TYR A 168 19.69 -6.90 6.75
CA TYR A 168 19.82 -5.62 7.44
C TYR A 168 18.44 -5.08 7.80
#